data_AF-A0A957R9T5-F1
#
_entry.id   AF-A0A957R9T5-F1
#
_cell.length_a   1.000
_cell.length_b   1.000
_cell.length_c   1.000
_cell.angle_alpha   90.00
_cell.angle_beta   90.00
_cell.angle_gamma   90.00
#
_symmetry.space_group_name_H-M   'P 1'
#
loop_
_entity.id
_entity.type
_entity.pdbx_description
1 polymer ?
#
loop_
_entity_poly.entity_id
_entity_poly.type
_entity_poly.pdbx_seq_one_letter_code
_entity_poly.pdbx_strand_id
1 'polypeptide(L)'
;MAVYALAMGAAICAMWALFLATGQVPELAAEPLRTFGHLAAEFLTGAVLISGGAGLLLRRAWGMAVALTGFGMLLYALGQAIGYWLVTGEVAFAVLFTALLAPAPILLWRRRPERRGWLFVLLGAVLYATVQTIGYFAQQRELVATIMSASLAAGTAATLIAWGSGGREGAVGDLHGTVDRARSSTARPS
;
A
#
# COMPACT_ATOMS: atom_id res chain seq x y z
N MET A 1 3.77 -12.05 7.23
CA MET A 1 3.41 -10.71 6.70
C MET A 1 4.57 -9.74 6.78
N ALA A 2 5.11 -9.41 7.96
CA ALA A 2 6.15 -8.39 8.09
C ALA A 2 7.40 -8.63 7.22
N VAL A 3 8.02 -9.82 7.33
CA VAL A 3 9.21 -10.20 6.53
C VAL A 3 8.93 -10.12 5.04
N TYR A 4 7.77 -10.65 4.62
CA TYR A 4 7.36 -10.62 3.21
C TYR A 4 7.14 -9.18 2.70
N ALA A 5 6.52 -8.31 3.50
CA ALA A 5 6.33 -6.91 3.14
C ALA A 5 7.68 -6.19 2.99
N LEU A 6 8.62 -6.38 3.92
CA LEU A 6 9.97 -5.83 3.82
C LEU A 6 10.70 -6.33 2.58
N ALA A 7 10.68 -7.65 2.34
CA ALA A 7 11.35 -8.27 1.21
C ALA A 7 10.79 -7.76 -0.12
N MET A 8 9.47 -7.74 -0.29
CA MET A 8 8.83 -7.26 -1.53
C MET A 8 9.05 -5.77 -1.72
N GLY A 9 8.91 -4.96 -0.66
CA GLY A 9 9.13 -3.51 -0.78
C GLY A 9 10.57 -3.17 -1.15
N ALA A 10 11.54 -3.85 -0.54
CA ALA A 10 12.95 -3.70 -0.91
C ALA A 10 13.24 -4.19 -2.34
N ALA A 11 12.66 -5.32 -2.74
CA ALA A 11 12.82 -5.87 -4.09
C ALA A 11 12.28 -4.93 -5.18
N ILE A 12 11.10 -4.35 -4.99
CA ILE A 12 10.50 -3.36 -5.91
C ILE A 12 11.44 -2.15 -6.06
N CYS A 13 11.87 -1.55 -4.95
CA CYS A 13 12.74 -0.39 -4.98
C CYS A 13 14.09 -0.70 -5.64
N ALA A 14 14.70 -1.85 -5.31
CA ALA A 14 15.99 -2.27 -5.84
C ALA A 14 15.93 -2.58 -7.35
N MET A 15 14.90 -3.29 -7.79
CA MET A 15 14.68 -3.62 -9.20
C MET A 15 14.55 -2.35 -10.05
N TRP A 16 13.69 -1.42 -9.63
CA TRP A 16 13.51 -0.17 -10.36
C TRP A 16 14.76 0.72 -10.33
N ALA A 17 15.45 0.81 -9.20
CA ALA A 17 16.72 1.53 -9.12
C ALA A 17 17.76 0.93 -10.09
N LEU A 18 17.84 -0.39 -10.21
CA LEU A 18 18.72 -1.08 -11.14
C LEU A 18 18.35 -0.77 -12.59
N PHE A 19 17.09 -0.94 -12.97
CA PHE A 19 16.65 -0.68 -14.36
C PHE A 19 16.89 0.77 -14.78
N LEU A 20 16.67 1.72 -13.88
CA LEU A 20 16.97 3.12 -14.12
C LEU A 20 18.48 3.36 -14.28
N ALA A 21 19.31 2.78 -13.41
CA ALA A 21 20.76 2.93 -13.46
C ALA A 21 21.38 2.28 -14.72
N THR A 22 20.80 1.20 -15.23
CA THR A 22 21.27 0.50 -16.43
C THR A 22 20.61 0.98 -17.72
N GLY A 23 19.72 1.97 -17.66
CA GLY A 23 19.01 2.47 -18.85
C GLY A 23 18.06 1.44 -19.49
N GLN A 24 17.56 0.47 -18.71
CA GLN A 24 16.67 -0.61 -19.17
C GLN A 24 15.18 -0.20 -19.16
N VAL A 25 14.89 1.10 -19.21
CA VAL A 25 13.53 1.65 -19.25
C VAL A 25 13.39 2.55 -20.49
N PRO A 26 13.34 1.97 -21.70
CA PRO A 26 13.25 2.75 -22.94
C PRO A 26 11.98 3.62 -23.00
N GLU A 27 10.93 3.25 -22.27
CA GLU A 27 9.66 3.99 -22.17
C GLU A 27 9.83 5.38 -21.54
N LEU A 28 10.92 5.64 -20.79
CA LEU A 28 11.21 6.99 -20.29
C LEU A 28 11.45 7.99 -21.42
N ALA A 29 11.98 7.55 -22.56
CA ALA A 29 12.18 8.43 -23.72
C ALA A 29 10.90 8.60 -24.54
N ALA A 30 10.09 7.54 -24.66
CA ALA A 30 8.89 7.54 -25.49
C ALA A 30 7.65 8.14 -24.78
N GLU A 31 7.40 7.73 -23.54
CA GLU A 31 6.22 8.09 -22.74
C GLU A 31 6.62 8.49 -21.31
N PRO A 32 7.37 9.60 -21.13
CA PRO A 32 7.98 9.95 -19.85
C PRO A 32 6.97 10.13 -18.71
N LEU A 33 5.85 10.81 -18.93
CA LEU A 33 4.89 11.08 -17.84
C LEU A 33 4.16 9.82 -17.39
N ARG A 34 3.81 8.93 -18.33
CA ARG A 34 3.22 7.63 -18.01
C ARG A 34 4.20 6.78 -17.21
N THR A 35 5.46 6.75 -17.64
CA THR A 35 6.51 5.99 -16.97
C THR A 35 6.81 6.55 -15.58
N PHE A 36 6.86 7.88 -15.42
CA PHE A 36 7.01 8.50 -14.09
C PHE A 36 5.83 8.20 -13.17
N GLY A 37 4.59 8.21 -13.67
CA GLY A 37 3.42 7.83 -12.86
C GLY A 37 3.49 6.38 -12.38
N HIS A 38 3.92 5.47 -13.24
CA HIS A 38 4.14 4.07 -12.87
C HIS A 38 5.27 3.92 -11.84
N LEU A 39 6.43 4.52 -12.06
CA LEU A 39 7.56 4.52 -11.11
C LEU A 39 7.15 5.10 -9.76
N ALA A 40 6.39 6.20 -9.75
CA ALA A 40 5.90 6.82 -8.51
C ALA A 40 5.01 5.85 -7.72
N ALA A 41 4.11 5.13 -8.40
CA ALA A 41 3.25 4.13 -7.76
C ALA A 41 4.06 2.96 -7.19
N GLU A 42 5.10 2.50 -7.90
CA GLU A 42 5.97 1.41 -7.49
C GLU A 42 6.85 1.78 -6.28
N PHE A 43 7.53 2.93 -6.33
CA PHE A 43 8.33 3.41 -5.19
C PHE A 43 7.46 3.71 -3.96
N LEU A 44 6.25 4.25 -4.16
CA LEU A 44 5.30 4.45 -3.07
C LEU A 44 4.88 3.09 -2.46
N THR A 45 4.61 2.08 -3.30
CA THR A 45 4.30 0.71 -2.83
C THR A 45 5.44 0.16 -1.99
N GLY A 46 6.68 0.27 -2.49
CA GLY A 46 7.87 -0.17 -1.77
C GLY A 46 8.02 0.52 -0.41
N ALA A 47 7.89 1.85 -0.38
CA ALA A 47 7.98 2.64 0.85
C ALA A 47 6.89 2.27 1.88
N VAL A 48 5.64 2.09 1.43
CA VAL A 48 4.50 1.70 2.29
C VAL A 48 4.71 0.28 2.83
N LEU A 49 5.12 -0.67 1.99
CA LEU A 49 5.40 -2.06 2.41
C LEU A 49 6.55 -2.13 3.42
N ILE A 50 7.66 -1.41 3.17
CA ILE A 50 8.81 -1.36 4.09
C ILE A 50 8.37 -0.75 5.42
N SER A 51 7.67 0.38 5.38
CA SER A 51 7.19 1.06 6.59
C SER A 51 6.22 0.18 7.38
N GLY A 52 5.25 -0.45 6.71
CA GLY A 52 4.29 -1.36 7.34
C GLY A 52 4.96 -2.60 7.93
N GLY A 53 5.89 -3.22 7.19
CA GLY A 53 6.67 -4.36 7.66
C GLY A 53 7.53 -4.02 8.88
N ALA A 54 8.24 -2.88 8.86
CA ALA A 54 9.00 -2.37 9.99
C ALA A 54 8.09 -2.07 11.19
N GLY A 55 6.95 -1.41 10.96
CA GLY A 55 5.96 -1.13 11.99
C GLY A 55 5.43 -2.41 12.66
N LEU A 56 5.21 -3.48 11.89
CA LEU A 56 4.81 -4.79 12.42
C LEU A 56 5.92 -5.44 13.27
N LEU A 57 7.18 -5.41 12.83
CA LEU A 57 8.31 -5.95 13.61
C LEU A 57 8.53 -5.17 14.91
N LEU A 58 8.38 -3.85 14.86
CA LEU A 58 8.50 -2.94 15.99
C LEU A 58 7.23 -2.87 16.86
N ARG A 59 6.23 -3.72 16.59
CA ARG A 59 4.95 -3.80 17.30
C ARG A 59 4.23 -2.45 17.44
N ARG A 60 4.33 -1.60 16.42
CA ARG A 60 3.66 -0.29 16.39
C ARG A 60 2.20 -0.45 16.00
N ALA A 61 1.30 0.26 16.69
CA ALA A 61 -0.15 0.20 16.45
C ALA A 61 -0.55 0.52 14.99
N TRP A 62 0.17 1.44 14.33
CA TRP A 62 -0.06 1.82 12.94
C TRP A 62 0.46 0.79 11.93
N GLY A 63 1.34 -0.14 12.35
CA GLY A 63 2.05 -1.06 11.45
C GLY A 63 1.12 -1.96 10.64
N MET A 64 0.01 -2.41 11.26
CA MET A 64 -0.98 -3.25 10.58
C MET A 64 -1.71 -2.50 9.47
N ALA A 65 -2.19 -1.28 9.75
CA ALA A 65 -2.91 -0.47 8.77
C ALA A 65 -2.02 -0.18 7.55
N VAL A 66 -0.80 0.30 7.79
CA VAL A 66 0.17 0.60 6.73
C VAL A 66 0.55 -0.65 5.94
N ALA A 67 0.76 -1.79 6.62
CA ALA A 67 1.04 -3.04 5.93
C ALA A 67 -0.13 -3.45 5.01
N LEU A 68 -1.37 -3.45 5.51
CA LEU A 68 -2.55 -3.81 4.71
C LEU A 68 -2.73 -2.91 3.48
N THR A 69 -2.51 -1.61 3.63
CA THR A 69 -2.46 -0.68 2.49
C THR A 69 -1.40 -1.09 1.47
N GLY A 70 -0.18 -1.37 1.92
CA GLY A 70 0.91 -1.83 1.05
C GLY A 70 0.60 -3.15 0.33
N PHE A 71 -0.05 -4.11 1.01
CA PHE A 71 -0.50 -5.34 0.36
C PHE A 71 -1.56 -5.07 -0.72
N GLY A 72 -2.46 -4.11 -0.51
CA GLY A 72 -3.40 -3.66 -1.53
C GLY A 72 -2.72 -3.13 -2.78
N MET A 73 -1.75 -2.23 -2.59
CA MET A 73 -0.92 -1.69 -3.67
C MET A 73 -0.16 -2.81 -4.40
N LEU A 74 0.47 -3.72 -3.65
CA LEU A 74 1.24 -4.85 -4.18
C LEU A 74 0.39 -5.79 -5.04
N LEU A 75 -0.81 -6.15 -4.58
CA LEU A 75 -1.72 -7.03 -5.32
C LEU A 75 -2.07 -6.43 -6.68
N TYR A 76 -2.33 -5.12 -6.72
CA TYR A 76 -2.66 -4.43 -7.95
C TYR A 76 -1.43 -4.34 -8.87
N ALA A 77 -0.25 -3.96 -8.34
CA ALA A 77 0.99 -3.84 -9.09
C ALA A 77 1.38 -5.16 -9.77
N LEU A 78 1.46 -6.24 -9.00
CA LEU A 78 1.82 -7.56 -9.54
C LEU A 78 0.73 -8.11 -10.47
N GLY A 79 -0.55 -7.85 -10.19
CA GLY A 79 -1.65 -8.21 -11.08
C GLY A 79 -1.53 -7.56 -12.46
N GLN A 80 -1.21 -6.25 -12.49
CA GLN A 80 -0.92 -5.55 -13.74
C GLN A 80 0.33 -6.12 -14.44
N ALA A 81 1.41 -6.39 -13.71
CA ALA A 81 2.63 -6.94 -14.28
C ALA A 81 2.40 -8.31 -14.95
N ILE A 82 1.62 -9.20 -14.32
CA ILE A 82 1.25 -10.49 -14.93
C ILE A 82 0.50 -10.27 -16.25
N GLY A 83 -0.50 -9.37 -16.27
CA GLY A 83 -1.25 -9.05 -17.49
C GLY A 83 -0.37 -8.52 -18.61
N TYR A 84 0.56 -7.60 -18.28
CA TYR A 84 1.52 -7.05 -19.24
C TYR A 84 2.41 -8.14 -19.86
N TRP A 85 2.99 -9.02 -19.04
CA TRP A 85 3.89 -10.07 -19.53
C TRP A 85 3.17 -11.17 -20.31
N LEU A 86 1.91 -11.47 -19.99
CA LEU A 86 1.10 -12.38 -20.79
C LEU A 86 0.81 -11.81 -22.19
N VAL A 87 0.50 -10.52 -22.30
CA VAL A 87 0.22 -9.86 -23.58
C VAL A 87 1.46 -9.75 -24.47
N THR A 88 2.63 -9.54 -23.87
CA THR A 88 3.92 -9.48 -24.60
C THR A 88 4.46 -10.87 -24.96
N GLY A 89 3.82 -11.95 -24.49
CA GLY A 89 4.23 -13.34 -24.79
C GLY A 89 5.36 -13.87 -23.90
N GLU A 90 5.81 -13.08 -22.93
CA GLU A 90 6.92 -13.41 -22.03
C GLU A 90 6.43 -14.23 -20.82
N VAL A 91 6.05 -15.48 -21.10
CA VAL A 91 5.44 -16.39 -20.12
C VAL A 91 6.31 -16.59 -18.87
N ALA A 92 7.63 -16.61 -19.01
CA ALA A 92 8.56 -16.78 -17.88
C ALA A 92 8.40 -15.66 -16.84
N PHE A 93 8.30 -14.40 -17.27
CA PHE A 93 8.05 -13.28 -16.37
C PHE A 93 6.64 -13.35 -15.77
N ALA A 94 5.62 -13.67 -16.56
CA ALA A 94 4.27 -13.85 -16.03
C ALA A 94 4.21 -14.90 -14.90
N VAL A 95 4.91 -16.03 -15.06
CA VAL A 95 5.03 -17.08 -14.01
C VAL A 95 5.77 -16.56 -12.78
N LEU A 96 6.89 -15.86 -12.96
CA LEU A 96 7.65 -15.26 -11.86
C LEU A 96 6.77 -14.28 -11.05
N PHE A 97 6.10 -13.34 -11.72
CA PHE A 97 5.24 -12.36 -11.05
C PHE A 97 4.03 -13.03 -10.38
N THR A 98 3.52 -14.12 -10.94
CA THR A 98 2.47 -14.94 -10.30
C THR A 98 2.99 -15.62 -9.03
N ALA A 99 4.19 -16.18 -9.06
CA ALA A 99 4.84 -16.77 -7.89
C ALA A 99 5.12 -15.73 -6.80
N LEU A 100 5.51 -14.52 -7.20
CA LEU A 100 5.66 -13.38 -6.28
C LEU A 100 4.31 -12.88 -5.77
N LEU A 101 3.22 -12.92 -6.54
CA LEU A 101 1.89 -12.49 -6.10
C LEU A 101 1.29 -13.45 -5.06
N ALA A 102 1.42 -14.76 -5.28
CA ALA A 102 0.69 -15.80 -4.56
C ALA A 102 0.77 -15.74 -3.01
N PRO A 103 1.91 -15.39 -2.37
CA PRO A 103 1.98 -15.28 -0.91
C PRO A 103 1.08 -14.17 -0.35
N ALA A 104 0.83 -13.09 -1.10
CA ALA A 104 0.05 -11.95 -0.63
C ALA A 104 -1.41 -12.33 -0.26
N PRO A 105 -2.23 -12.92 -1.15
CA PRO A 105 -3.58 -13.34 -0.80
C PRO A 105 -3.59 -14.46 0.27
N ILE A 106 -2.61 -15.37 0.28
CA ILE A 106 -2.51 -16.43 1.31
C ILE A 106 -2.30 -15.81 2.70
N LEU A 107 -1.41 -14.83 2.80
CA LEU A 107 -1.13 -14.12 4.05
C LEU A 107 -2.33 -13.29 4.53
N LEU A 108 -3.02 -12.60 3.61
CA LEU A 108 -4.26 -11.89 3.91
C LEU A 108 -5.35 -12.85 4.40
N TRP A 109 -5.56 -13.96 3.69
CA TRP A 109 -6.52 -14.99 4.08
C TRP A 109 -6.22 -15.56 5.48
N ARG A 110 -4.95 -15.89 5.76
CA ARG A 110 -4.52 -16.39 7.09
C ARG A 110 -4.74 -15.34 8.18
N ARG A 111 -4.54 -14.06 7.88
CA ARG A 111 -4.69 -12.97 8.86
C ARG A 111 -6.17 -12.67 9.17
N ARG A 112 -7.08 -12.96 8.24
CA ARG A 112 -8.51 -12.62 8.27
C ARG A 112 -8.74 -11.17 8.74
N PRO A 113 -8.35 -10.16 7.94
CA PRO A 113 -8.61 -8.77 8.29
C PRO A 113 -10.10 -8.57 8.59
N GLU A 114 -10.39 -7.80 9.62
CA GLU A 114 -11.75 -7.33 9.88
C GLU A 114 -12.23 -6.43 8.72
N ARG A 115 -13.51 -6.04 8.72
CA ARG A 115 -14.09 -5.15 7.69
C ARG A 115 -13.21 -3.92 7.45
N ARG A 116 -12.74 -3.27 8.51
CA ARG A 116 -11.82 -2.12 8.43
C ARG A 116 -10.47 -2.48 7.79
N GLY A 117 -9.93 -3.66 8.08
CA GLY A 117 -8.69 -4.15 7.49
C GLY A 117 -8.79 -4.34 5.97
N TRP A 118 -9.91 -4.88 5.48
CA TRP A 118 -10.16 -4.99 4.04
C TRP A 118 -10.28 -3.63 3.35
N LEU A 119 -10.81 -2.61 4.04
CA LEU A 119 -10.84 -1.25 3.49
C LEU A 119 -9.43 -0.71 3.27
N PHE A 120 -8.47 -0.95 4.17
CA PHE A 120 -7.07 -0.56 3.94
C PHE A 120 -6.48 -1.23 2.69
N VAL A 121 -6.74 -2.52 2.48
CA VAL A 121 -6.29 -3.24 1.27
C VAL A 121 -6.90 -2.63 0.01
N LEU A 122 -8.22 -2.39 0.00
CA LEU A 122 -8.89 -1.80 -1.16
C LEU A 122 -8.42 -0.37 -1.44
N LEU A 123 -8.31 0.46 -0.42
CA LEU A 123 -7.80 1.84 -0.55
C LEU A 123 -6.34 1.86 -0.99
N GLY A 124 -5.52 0.88 -0.57
CA GLY A 124 -4.18 0.69 -1.11
C GLY A 124 -4.20 0.42 -2.61
N ALA A 125 -5.02 -0.52 -3.08
CA ALA A 125 -5.14 -0.80 -4.51
C ALA A 125 -5.62 0.42 -5.32
N VAL A 126 -6.61 1.17 -4.80
CA VAL A 126 -7.10 2.42 -5.40
C VAL A 126 -6.00 3.49 -5.43
N LEU A 127 -5.23 3.64 -4.36
CA LEU A 127 -4.13 4.59 -4.29
C LEU A 127 -3.07 4.29 -5.35
N TYR A 128 -2.66 3.03 -5.49
CA TYR A 128 -1.74 2.63 -6.56
C TYR A 128 -2.30 2.98 -7.93
N ALA A 129 -3.53 2.53 -8.22
CA ALA A 129 -4.16 2.71 -9.52
C ALA A 129 -4.24 4.20 -9.90
N THR A 130 -4.66 5.04 -8.96
CA THR A 130 -4.82 6.48 -9.19
C THR A 130 -3.50 7.21 -9.38
N VAL A 131 -2.45 6.87 -8.62
CA VAL A 131 -1.11 7.44 -8.83
C VAL A 131 -0.57 7.08 -10.21
N GLN A 132 -0.75 5.83 -10.64
CA GLN A 132 -0.34 5.39 -11.97
C GLN A 132 -1.15 6.09 -13.09
N THR A 133 -2.48 6.22 -12.94
CA THR A 133 -3.33 6.84 -13.98
C THR A 133 -3.11 8.33 -14.14
N ILE A 134 -2.63 9.05 -13.11
CA ILE A 134 -2.21 10.45 -13.24
C ILE A 134 -1.16 10.58 -14.34
N GLY A 135 -0.11 9.74 -14.31
CA GLY A 135 0.94 9.76 -15.33
C GLY A 135 0.40 9.44 -16.73
N TYR A 136 -0.51 8.47 -16.82
CA TYR A 136 -1.16 8.08 -18.07
C TYR A 136 -1.97 9.23 -18.68
N PHE A 137 -2.89 9.86 -17.93
CA PHE A 137 -3.71 10.95 -18.46
C PHE A 137 -2.91 12.23 -18.71
N ALA A 138 -1.89 12.50 -17.88
CA ALA A 138 -0.98 13.61 -18.11
C ALA A 138 -0.21 13.44 -19.44
N GLN A 139 0.24 12.22 -19.76
CA GLN A 139 0.87 11.91 -21.04
C GLN A 139 -0.06 12.17 -22.23
N GLN A 140 -1.35 11.86 -22.10
CA GLN A 140 -2.38 12.07 -23.12
C GLN A 140 -2.90 13.53 -23.18
N ARG A 141 -2.39 14.43 -22.33
CA ARG A 141 -2.87 15.82 -22.18
C ARG A 141 -4.35 15.94 -21.79
N GLU A 142 -4.89 14.92 -21.13
CA GLU A 142 -6.27 14.87 -20.65
C GLU A 142 -6.36 15.54 -19.27
N LEU A 143 -6.44 16.87 -19.24
CA LEU A 143 -6.34 17.67 -18.02
C LEU A 143 -7.43 17.32 -16.99
N VAL A 144 -8.68 17.17 -17.43
CA VAL A 144 -9.81 16.87 -16.54
C VAL A 144 -9.62 15.51 -15.85
N ALA A 145 -9.27 14.48 -16.62
CA ALA A 145 -9.03 13.13 -16.09
C ALA A 145 -7.81 13.09 -15.14
N THR A 146 -6.78 13.89 -15.45
CA THR A 146 -5.60 14.05 -14.61
C THR A 146 -5.98 14.67 -13.25
N ILE A 147 -6.74 15.77 -13.23
CA ILE A 147 -7.19 16.44 -12.01
C ILE A 147 -8.11 15.52 -11.18
N MET A 148 -9.03 14.82 -11.83
CA MET A 148 -9.91 13.87 -11.15
C MET A 148 -9.12 12.73 -10.50
N SER A 149 -8.16 12.15 -11.21
CA SER A 149 -7.30 11.08 -10.68
C SER A 149 -6.44 11.56 -9.51
N ALA A 150 -5.86 12.77 -9.63
CA ALA A 150 -5.08 13.39 -8.56
C ALA A 150 -5.94 13.67 -7.31
N SER A 151 -7.16 14.17 -7.49
CA SER A 151 -8.09 14.42 -6.40
C SER A 151 -8.50 13.12 -5.69
N LEU A 152 -8.73 12.05 -6.45
CA LEU A 152 -9.06 10.73 -5.89
C LEU A 152 -7.86 10.13 -5.13
N ALA A 153 -6.64 10.25 -5.66
CA ALA A 153 -5.43 9.82 -4.97
C ALA A 153 -5.25 10.57 -3.64
N ALA A 154 -5.41 11.90 -3.66
CA ALA A 154 -5.32 12.74 -2.47
C ALA A 154 -6.40 12.39 -1.43
N GLY A 155 -7.67 12.23 -1.85
CA GLY A 155 -8.77 11.83 -0.97
C GLY A 155 -8.58 10.44 -0.36
N THR A 156 -8.04 9.49 -1.14
CA THR A 156 -7.70 8.14 -0.67
C THR A 156 -6.57 8.21 0.36
N ALA A 157 -5.50 8.95 0.08
CA ALA A 157 -4.39 9.15 1.02
C ALA A 157 -4.85 9.83 2.32
N ALA A 158 -5.66 10.89 2.23
CA ALA A 158 -6.21 11.59 3.38
C ALA A 158 -7.08 10.65 4.26
N THR A 159 -7.91 9.81 3.63
CA THR A 159 -8.74 8.82 4.33
C THR A 159 -7.87 7.79 5.06
N LEU A 160 -6.83 7.27 4.38
CA LEU A 160 -5.87 6.34 4.97
C LEU A 160 -5.16 6.94 6.19
N ILE A 161 -4.75 8.21 6.11
CA ILE A 161 -4.09 8.94 7.20
C ILE A 161 -5.05 9.16 8.37
N ALA A 162 -6.25 9.70 8.11
CA ALA A 162 -7.25 10.00 9.13
C ALA A 162 -7.70 8.73 9.89
N TRP A 163 -7.87 7.62 9.19
CA TRP A 163 -8.21 6.35 9.83
C TRP A 163 -7.03 5.67 10.52
N GLY A 164 -5.82 5.87 9.99
CA GLY A 164 -4.59 5.41 10.63
C GLY A 164 -4.29 6.11 11.95
N SER A 165 -4.67 7.39 12.09
CA SER A 165 -4.47 8.18 13.32
C SER A 165 -5.54 7.94 14.39
N GLY A 166 -6.80 7.73 14.00
CA GLY A 166 -7.95 7.61 14.92
C GLY A 166 -7.88 6.43 15.90
N GLY A 167 -7.04 5.41 15.65
CA GLY A 167 -6.81 4.33 16.61
C GLY A 167 -6.10 4.74 17.91
N ARG A 168 -5.49 5.94 17.95
CA ARG A 168 -4.78 6.43 19.15
C ARG A 168 -5.69 7.02 20.22
N GLU A 169 -6.81 7.61 19.84
CA GLU A 169 -7.67 8.36 20.78
C GLU A 169 -8.52 7.43 21.65
N GLY A 170 -8.98 6.30 21.10
CA GLY A 170 -9.73 5.29 21.88
C GLY A 170 -8.93 4.66 23.01
N ALA A 171 -7.61 4.48 22.83
CA ALA A 171 -6.75 3.89 23.85
C ALA A 171 -6.49 4.81 25.06
N VAL A 172 -6.55 6.14 24.87
CA VAL A 172 -6.35 7.12 25.95
C VAL A 172 -7.65 7.28 26.76
N GLY A 173 -8.81 7.23 26.10
CA GLY A 173 -10.12 7.31 26.77
C GLY A 173 -10.38 6.14 27.74
N ASP A 174 -10.01 4.91 27.34
CA ASP A 174 -10.20 3.72 28.19
C ASP A 174 -9.32 3.72 29.45
N LEU A 175 -8.12 4.34 29.40
CA LEU A 175 -7.25 4.46 30.57
C LEU A 175 -7.88 5.36 31.65
N HIS A 176 -8.57 6.44 31.29
CA HIS A 176 -9.27 7.27 32.26
C HIS A 176 -10.50 6.59 32.85
N GLY A 177 -11.31 5.90 32.03
CA GLY A 177 -12.47 5.16 32.52
C GLY A 177 -12.13 4.03 33.50
N THR A 178 -10.96 3.40 33.34
CA THR A 178 -10.52 2.30 34.22
C THR A 178 -10.05 2.83 35.58
N VAL A 179 -9.39 4.00 35.63
CA VAL A 179 -8.94 4.64 36.88
C VAL A 179 -10.14 5.12 37.71
N ASP A 180 -11.19 5.64 37.09
CA ASP A 180 -12.39 6.10 37.82
C ASP A 180 -13.24 4.95 38.38
N ARG A 181 -13.30 3.80 37.69
CA ARG A 181 -13.94 2.60 38.26
C ARG A 181 -13.16 2.02 39.43
N ALA A 182 -11.83 2.05 39.37
CA ALA A 182 -11.01 1.60 40.50
C ALA A 182 -11.26 2.46 41.75
N ARG A 183 -11.35 3.78 41.60
CA ARG A 183 -11.62 4.73 42.71
C ARG A 183 -13.02 4.62 43.30
N SER A 184 -14.03 4.33 42.50
CA SER A 184 -15.41 4.16 42.98
C SER A 184 -15.64 2.84 43.71
N SER A 185 -14.82 1.81 43.47
CA SER A 185 -14.92 0.52 44.20
C SER A 185 -14.38 0.57 45.63
N THR A 186 -13.44 1.48 45.94
CA THR A 186 -12.83 1.62 47.28
C THR A 186 -13.64 2.46 48.27
N ALA A 187 -14.75 3.06 47.84
CA ALA A 187 -15.52 4.03 48.64
C ALA A 187 -16.81 3.48 49.26
N ARG A 188 -17.01 2.15 49.36
CA ARG A 188 -18.12 1.58 50.12
C ARG A 188 -17.67 1.19 51.53
N PRO A 189 -17.95 2.01 52.56
CA PRO A 189 -17.86 1.56 53.94
C PRO A 189 -18.98 0.55 54.25
N SER A 190 -18.61 -0.49 54.99
CA SER A 190 -19.49 -1.53 55.57
C SER A 190 -20.29 -1.02 56.76
#